data_AF-A0A7C5IJ56-F1
#
_entry.id   AF-A0A7C5IJ56-F1
#
_cell.length_a   1.000
_cell.length_b   1.000
_cell.length_c   1.000
_cell.angle_alpha   90.00
_cell.angle_beta   90.00
_cell.angle_gamma   90.00
#
_symmetry.space_group_name_H-M   'P 1'
#
loop_
_entity.id
_entity.type
_entity.pdbx_description
1 polymer ?
#
loop_
_entity_poly.entity_id
_entity_poly.type
_entity_poly.pdbx_seq_one_letter_code
_entity_poly.pdbx_strand_id
1 'polypeptide(L)'
;MSAEHGLDLAGLLDMVGQADDPLLLGLRLAGAMQGQQRLAFLSAALARFPHWGAEAAREMTVLAAALQAGDPVQAQSLQQALEGAGPAATLMRALLLEVAGCPEQAAALLAAVPDDDPAEGRALRLLAQARNLVRSQAPLSEISWTLREAARAAVSYRSLCAVDRLLGRLQPGSLPAQRHVRLALLGTGTLELWAPALRAACYAAGIDAEVHSGAFGQCQQEILAPDSPLDALRPTAIIIALDWRAIGLPAEAADPEKAVAEAVAALRALWRTCRERWGALVFQYNLEVPPWDANGSLSAILPGGRGRLLRRINLALWDAAAAEPGVHILDLEQCAAVHGKAVWSDPALWHTARQYPAPEALPALARRQAAMLRAALGLSAKCLALDLDGTLWGGVIGE
;
A
#
# COMPACT_ATOMS: atom_id res chain seq x y z
N MET A 1 23.14 -42.20 35.48
CA MET A 1 22.98 -40.74 35.67
C MET A 1 22.78 -40.12 34.30
N SER A 2 21.56 -40.22 33.78
CA SER A 2 21.16 -39.57 32.54
C SER A 2 20.60 -38.22 32.95
N ALA A 3 21.43 -37.19 32.94
CA ALA A 3 20.96 -35.83 33.19
C ALA A 3 20.16 -35.37 31.97
N GLU A 4 18.85 -35.60 31.99
CA GLU A 4 17.90 -34.89 31.16
C GLU A 4 18.06 -33.39 31.45
N HIS A 5 18.93 -32.73 30.70
CA HIS A 5 18.97 -31.27 30.62
C HIS A 5 17.72 -30.86 29.85
N GLY A 6 16.58 -30.83 30.52
CA GLY A 6 15.39 -30.18 30.01
C GLY A 6 15.75 -28.72 29.69
N LEU A 7 15.50 -28.29 28.46
CA LEU A 7 15.63 -26.90 28.04
C LEU A 7 14.86 -26.02 29.04
N ASP A 8 15.55 -25.06 29.67
CA ASP A 8 14.93 -24.05 30.53
C ASP A 8 14.11 -23.08 29.65
N LEU A 9 12.86 -23.45 29.41
CA LEU A 9 11.92 -22.66 28.61
C LEU A 9 11.66 -21.29 29.23
N ALA A 10 11.70 -21.18 30.57
CA ALA A 10 11.43 -19.92 31.26
C ALA A 10 12.59 -18.94 31.05
N GLY A 11 13.84 -19.41 31.25
CA GLY A 11 15.04 -18.60 30.99
C GLY A 11 15.15 -18.16 29.52
N LEU A 12 14.76 -19.02 28.58
CA LEU A 12 14.70 -18.64 27.15
C LEU A 12 13.65 -17.56 26.87
N LEU A 13 12.45 -17.66 27.46
CA LEU A 13 11.40 -16.65 27.28
C LEU A 13 11.79 -15.30 27.91
N ASP A 14 12.51 -15.32 29.04
CA ASP A 14 13.04 -14.11 29.65
C ASP A 14 14.08 -13.42 28.75
N MET A 15 14.98 -14.20 28.14
CA MET A 15 15.94 -13.70 27.15
C MET A 15 15.23 -13.11 25.92
N VAL A 16 14.21 -13.81 25.40
CA VAL A 16 13.41 -13.34 24.25
C VAL A 16 12.70 -12.03 24.57
N GLY A 17 12.21 -11.87 25.80
CA GLY A 17 11.53 -10.65 26.26
C GLY A 17 12.40 -9.38 26.25
N GLN A 18 13.72 -9.51 26.11
CA GLN A 18 14.65 -8.38 26.02
C GLN A 18 14.90 -7.90 24.57
N ALA A 19 14.34 -8.59 23.57
CA ALA A 19 14.49 -8.21 22.16
C ALA A 19 13.52 -7.09 21.76
N ASP A 20 13.84 -6.37 20.68
CA ASP A 20 12.98 -5.33 20.12
C ASP A 20 11.64 -5.90 19.60
N ASP A 21 11.65 -7.11 19.05
CA ASP A 21 10.45 -7.89 18.69
C ASP A 21 10.54 -9.28 19.34
N PRO A 22 10.09 -9.41 20.61
CA PRO A 22 10.14 -10.66 21.35
C PRO A 22 9.36 -11.78 20.67
N LEU A 23 8.19 -11.47 20.10
CA LEU A 23 7.38 -12.50 19.47
C LEU A 23 8.07 -13.06 18.22
N LEU A 24 8.60 -12.19 17.34
CA LEU A 24 9.34 -12.64 16.15
C LEU A 24 10.55 -13.51 16.52
N LEU A 25 11.35 -13.09 17.51
CA LEU A 25 12.50 -13.86 17.96
C LEU A 25 12.07 -15.21 18.53
N GLY A 26 11.02 -15.25 19.35
CA GLY A 26 10.43 -16.48 19.87
C GLY A 26 9.97 -17.43 18.75
N LEU A 27 9.28 -16.91 17.73
CA LEU A 27 8.84 -17.70 16.57
C LEU A 27 10.03 -18.29 15.79
N ARG A 28 11.07 -17.50 15.55
CA ARG A 28 12.29 -17.98 14.85
C ARG A 28 13.05 -19.04 15.66
N LEU A 29 13.17 -18.86 16.98
CA LEU A 29 13.79 -19.86 17.87
C LEU A 29 12.99 -21.16 17.89
N ALA A 30 11.66 -21.08 17.93
CA ALA A 30 10.80 -22.24 17.83
C ALA A 30 11.02 -23.04 16.53
N GLY A 31 11.38 -22.37 15.44
CA GLY A 31 11.74 -23.00 14.17
C GLY A 31 12.95 -23.94 14.25
N ALA A 32 13.86 -23.71 15.21
CA ALA A 32 15.02 -24.58 15.47
C ALA A 32 14.72 -25.73 16.44
N MET A 33 13.58 -25.70 17.14
CA MET A 33 13.17 -26.74 18.09
C MET A 33 12.39 -27.85 17.38
N GLN A 34 12.26 -29.02 18.01
CA GLN A 34 11.53 -30.17 17.45
C GLN A 34 10.54 -30.77 18.44
N GLY A 35 9.53 -31.44 17.90
CA GLY A 35 8.52 -32.19 18.65
C GLY A 35 7.85 -31.38 19.75
N GLN A 36 7.66 -32.01 20.91
CA GLN A 36 6.88 -31.44 22.01
C GLN A 36 7.53 -30.19 22.66
N GLN A 37 8.86 -30.08 22.60
CA GLN A 37 9.57 -28.88 23.07
C GLN A 37 9.21 -27.64 22.24
N ARG A 38 9.14 -27.80 20.91
CA ARG A 38 8.71 -26.73 20.01
C ARG A 38 7.28 -26.26 20.33
N LEU A 39 6.36 -27.21 20.54
CA LEU A 39 4.97 -26.88 20.82
C LEU A 39 4.81 -26.15 22.16
N ALA A 40 5.48 -26.64 23.21
CA ALA A 40 5.48 -26.01 24.52
C ALA A 40 6.06 -24.58 24.47
N PHE A 41 7.18 -24.40 23.78
CA PHE A 41 7.79 -23.08 23.62
C PHE A 41 6.91 -22.11 22.81
N LEU A 42 6.33 -22.56 21.69
CA LEU A 42 5.41 -21.74 20.89
C LEU A 42 4.20 -21.29 21.72
N SER A 43 3.57 -22.22 22.42
CA SER A 43 2.40 -21.91 23.26
C SER A 43 2.74 -20.87 24.32
N ALA A 44 3.88 -21.02 24.99
CA ALA A 44 4.31 -20.10 26.02
C ALA A 44 4.73 -18.72 25.46
N ALA A 45 5.42 -18.68 24.31
CA ALA A 45 5.81 -17.44 23.65
C ALA A 45 4.60 -16.63 23.17
N LEU A 46 3.63 -17.28 22.53
CA LEU A 46 2.40 -16.66 22.02
C LEU A 46 1.49 -16.14 23.15
N ALA A 47 1.49 -16.82 24.30
CA ALA A 47 0.75 -16.37 25.48
C ALA A 47 1.44 -15.18 26.16
N ARG A 48 2.78 -15.17 26.20
CA ARG A 48 3.56 -14.15 26.90
C ARG A 48 3.68 -12.84 26.10
N PHE A 49 3.73 -12.91 24.78
CA PHE A 49 3.93 -11.76 23.90
C PHE A 49 2.71 -11.55 22.98
N PRO A 50 1.68 -10.81 23.44
CA PRO A 50 0.38 -10.73 22.76
C PRO A 50 0.37 -9.82 21.54
N HIS A 51 1.37 -8.96 21.36
CA HIS A 51 1.48 -8.01 20.26
C HIS A 51 2.38 -8.57 19.15
N TRP A 52 2.09 -8.23 17.88
CA TRP A 52 2.86 -8.68 16.73
C TRP A 52 3.09 -7.55 15.73
N GLY A 53 4.28 -7.51 15.15
CA GLY A 53 4.57 -6.71 13.95
C GLY A 53 4.28 -7.45 12.65
N ALA A 54 4.62 -6.81 11.53
CA ALA A 54 4.48 -7.37 10.19
C ALA A 54 5.28 -8.67 10.00
N GLU A 55 6.51 -8.72 10.51
CA GLU A 55 7.40 -9.86 10.38
C GLU A 55 6.90 -11.05 11.20
N ALA A 56 6.51 -10.82 12.47
CA ALA A 56 5.93 -11.85 13.32
C ALA A 56 4.67 -12.47 12.69
N ALA A 57 3.76 -11.66 12.12
CA ALA A 57 2.57 -12.17 11.43
C ALA A 57 2.90 -13.03 10.19
N ARG A 58 3.93 -12.66 9.43
CA ARG A 58 4.41 -13.47 8.29
C ARG A 58 5.06 -14.76 8.76
N GLU A 59 5.86 -14.70 9.82
CA GLU A 59 6.50 -15.88 10.41
C GLU A 59 5.46 -16.87 10.96
N MET A 60 4.43 -16.38 11.67
CA MET A 60 3.30 -17.21 12.11
C MET A 60 2.61 -17.91 10.94
N THR A 61 2.41 -17.20 9.81
CA THR A 61 1.80 -17.78 8.60
C THR A 61 2.67 -18.91 8.03
N VAL A 62 3.99 -18.72 7.97
CA VAL A 62 4.94 -19.73 7.48
C VAL A 62 4.98 -20.92 8.42
N LEU A 63 5.07 -20.69 9.74
CA LEU A 63 5.11 -21.73 10.75
C LEU A 63 3.82 -22.56 10.78
N ALA A 64 2.65 -21.94 10.67
CA ALA A 64 1.38 -22.65 10.61
C ALA A 64 1.33 -23.61 9.42
N ALA A 65 1.72 -23.14 8.23
CA ALA A 65 1.79 -23.97 7.03
C ALA A 65 2.81 -25.11 7.17
N ALA A 66 3.98 -24.84 7.74
CA ALA A 66 5.03 -25.84 7.95
C ALA A 66 4.60 -26.92 8.96
N LEU A 67 3.94 -26.54 10.06
CA LEU A 67 3.41 -27.47 11.07
C LEU A 67 2.33 -28.37 10.47
N GLN A 68 1.36 -27.78 9.74
CA GLN A 68 0.29 -28.55 9.11
C GLN A 68 0.80 -29.52 8.04
N ALA A 69 1.81 -29.12 7.26
CA ALA A 69 2.41 -29.97 6.23
C ALA A 69 3.29 -31.09 6.81
N GLY A 70 3.95 -30.84 7.95
CA GLY A 70 4.84 -31.81 8.58
C GLY A 70 4.09 -32.83 9.45
N ASP A 71 3.26 -32.36 10.38
CA ASP A 71 2.51 -33.20 11.32
C ASP A 71 1.18 -32.53 11.72
N PRO A 72 0.06 -32.91 11.05
CA PRO A 72 -1.27 -32.38 11.35
C PRO A 72 -1.72 -32.60 12.81
N VAL A 73 -1.25 -33.65 13.48
CA VAL A 73 -1.62 -33.95 14.87
C VAL A 73 -0.96 -32.94 15.81
N GLN A 74 0.29 -32.59 15.56
CA GLN A 74 0.99 -31.54 16.31
C GLN A 74 0.35 -30.16 16.07
N ALA A 75 -0.03 -29.87 14.82
CA ALA A 75 -0.74 -28.63 14.48
C ALA A 75 -2.06 -28.52 15.26
N GLN A 76 -2.86 -29.59 15.31
CA GLN A 76 -4.09 -29.66 16.08
C GLN A 76 -3.85 -29.56 17.60
N SER A 77 -2.81 -30.22 18.12
CA SER A 77 -2.45 -30.14 19.54
C SER A 77 -2.07 -28.71 19.95
N LEU A 78 -1.29 -28.00 19.12
CA LEU A 78 -0.98 -26.59 19.35
C LEU A 78 -2.24 -25.72 19.27
N GLN A 79 -3.11 -25.96 18.28
CA GLN A 79 -4.36 -25.23 18.14
C GLN A 79 -5.23 -25.31 19.40
N GLN A 80 -5.27 -26.47 20.07
CA GLN A 80 -5.99 -26.66 21.34
C GLN A 80 -5.27 -25.96 22.50
N ALA A 81 -3.93 -26.07 22.58
CA ALA A 81 -3.15 -25.43 23.65
C ALA A 81 -3.24 -23.89 23.64
N LEU A 82 -3.50 -23.28 22.49
CA LEU A 82 -3.60 -21.83 22.31
C LEU A 82 -4.98 -21.24 22.67
N GLU A 83 -5.95 -22.05 23.07
CA GLU A 83 -7.29 -21.57 23.41
C GLU A 83 -7.29 -20.63 24.62
N GLY A 84 -7.83 -19.42 24.45
CA GLY A 84 -7.91 -18.41 25.52
C GLY A 84 -6.57 -17.75 25.88
N ALA A 85 -5.47 -18.08 25.18
CA ALA A 85 -4.12 -17.61 25.51
C ALA A 85 -3.77 -16.21 24.96
N GLY A 86 -4.78 -15.39 24.64
CA GLY A 86 -4.60 -13.99 24.20
C GLY A 86 -4.58 -13.77 22.68
N PRO A 87 -4.33 -12.52 22.23
CA PRO A 87 -4.47 -12.10 20.83
C PRO A 87 -3.52 -12.80 19.84
N ALA A 88 -2.21 -12.84 20.11
CA ALA A 88 -1.24 -13.51 19.24
C ALA A 88 -1.50 -15.02 19.12
N ALA A 89 -1.83 -15.68 20.23
CA ALA A 89 -2.28 -17.07 20.26
C ALA A 89 -3.53 -17.30 19.40
N THR A 90 -4.51 -16.39 19.49
CA THR A 90 -5.75 -16.46 18.70
C THR A 90 -5.47 -16.31 17.20
N LEU A 91 -4.57 -15.40 16.82
CA LEU A 91 -4.10 -15.25 15.44
C LEU A 91 -3.43 -16.55 14.93
N MET A 92 -2.49 -17.11 15.68
CA MET A 92 -1.82 -18.37 15.30
C MET A 92 -2.82 -19.53 15.20
N ARG A 93 -3.75 -19.65 16.14
CA ARG A 93 -4.82 -20.66 16.12
C ARG A 93 -5.69 -20.55 14.87
N ALA A 94 -6.03 -19.33 14.46
CA ALA A 94 -6.79 -19.10 13.23
C ALA A 94 -5.98 -19.44 11.96
N LEU A 95 -4.68 -19.13 11.94
CA LEU A 95 -3.80 -19.50 10.83
C LEU A 95 -3.66 -21.02 10.69
N LEU A 96 -3.58 -21.76 11.80
CA LEU A 96 -3.60 -23.22 11.83
C LEU A 96 -4.93 -23.77 11.26
N LEU A 97 -6.07 -23.18 11.63
CA LEU A 97 -7.37 -23.54 11.06
C LEU A 97 -7.47 -23.24 9.56
N GLU A 98 -6.90 -22.11 9.10
CA GLU A 98 -6.86 -21.74 7.67
C GLU A 98 -6.13 -22.81 6.86
N VAL A 99 -4.97 -23.28 7.32
CA VAL A 99 -4.18 -24.31 6.63
C VAL A 99 -4.77 -25.71 6.78
N ALA A 100 -5.53 -25.97 7.84
CA ALA A 100 -6.28 -27.21 8.04
C ALA A 100 -7.58 -27.30 7.20
N GLY A 101 -7.94 -26.23 6.47
CA GLY A 101 -9.13 -26.21 5.61
C GLY A 101 -10.45 -25.90 6.34
N CYS A 102 -10.38 -25.20 7.47
CA CYS A 102 -11.53 -24.79 8.28
C CYS A 102 -11.77 -23.25 8.19
N PRO A 103 -12.15 -22.71 7.02
CA PRO A 103 -12.17 -21.26 6.79
C PRO A 103 -13.18 -20.52 7.66
N GLU A 104 -14.36 -21.08 7.91
CA GLU A 104 -15.39 -20.43 8.75
C GLU A 104 -14.90 -20.19 10.18
N GLN A 105 -14.30 -21.21 10.79
CA GLN A 105 -13.74 -21.13 12.14
C GLN A 105 -12.54 -20.18 12.19
N ALA A 106 -11.68 -20.22 11.17
CA ALA A 106 -10.55 -19.29 11.06
C ALA A 106 -11.02 -17.83 10.97
N ALA A 107 -12.02 -17.54 10.13
CA ALA A 107 -12.57 -16.20 9.99
C ALA A 107 -13.20 -15.68 11.29
N ALA A 108 -13.94 -16.54 12.01
CA ALA A 108 -14.55 -16.20 13.30
C ALA A 108 -13.51 -15.86 14.37
N LEU A 109 -12.44 -16.65 14.49
CA LEU A 109 -11.35 -16.34 15.44
C LEU A 109 -10.62 -15.04 15.06
N LEU A 110 -10.35 -14.80 13.78
CA LEU A 110 -9.68 -13.59 13.32
C LEU A 110 -10.52 -12.34 13.60
N ALA A 111 -11.85 -12.45 13.53
CA ALA A 111 -12.78 -11.36 13.85
C ALA A 111 -12.79 -11.00 15.35
N ALA A 112 -12.49 -11.97 16.23
CA ALA A 112 -12.48 -11.76 17.68
C ALA A 112 -11.16 -11.15 18.21
N VAL A 113 -10.13 -11.07 17.36
CA VAL A 113 -8.85 -10.44 17.74
C VAL A 113 -9.02 -8.91 17.80
N PRO A 114 -8.60 -8.26 18.91
CA PRO A 114 -8.68 -6.80 19.06
C PRO A 114 -7.97 -6.01 17.96
N ASP A 115 -8.44 -4.79 17.71
CA ASP A 115 -7.95 -3.87 16.68
C ASP A 115 -6.90 -2.88 17.22
N ASP A 116 -6.09 -3.32 18.18
CA ASP A 116 -5.18 -2.46 18.96
C ASP A 116 -3.91 -2.05 18.19
N ASP A 117 -3.64 -2.65 17.03
CA ASP A 117 -2.48 -2.36 16.19
C ASP A 117 -2.87 -1.49 14.98
N PRO A 118 -2.44 -0.22 14.90
CA PRO A 118 -2.70 0.63 13.73
C PRO A 118 -1.82 0.30 12.51
N ALA A 119 -0.88 -0.65 12.61
CA ALA A 119 0.16 -0.89 11.61
C ALA A 119 -0.15 -2.08 10.66
N GLU A 120 0.89 -2.53 9.94
CA GLU A 120 0.83 -3.62 8.97
C GLU A 120 0.35 -4.96 9.57
N GLY A 121 0.52 -5.17 10.88
CA GLY A 121 0.05 -6.37 11.57
C GLY A 121 -1.47 -6.54 11.48
N ARG A 122 -2.23 -5.46 11.67
CA ARG A 122 -3.68 -5.42 11.45
C ARG A 122 -4.06 -5.73 10.01
N ALA A 123 -3.34 -5.18 9.04
CA ALA A 123 -3.60 -5.45 7.62
C ALA A 123 -3.46 -6.95 7.29
N LEU A 124 -2.41 -7.60 7.82
CA LEU A 124 -2.16 -9.02 7.59
C LEU A 124 -3.23 -9.91 8.25
N ARG A 125 -3.67 -9.56 9.47
CA ARG A 125 -4.81 -10.22 10.13
C ARG A 125 -6.08 -10.12 9.30
N LEU A 126 -6.45 -8.91 8.89
CA LEU A 126 -7.66 -8.65 8.09
C LEU A 126 -7.58 -9.32 6.71
N LEU A 127 -6.40 -9.37 6.09
CA LEU A 127 -6.18 -10.12 4.86
C LEU A 127 -6.41 -11.62 5.07
N ALA A 128 -5.90 -12.20 6.16
CA ALA A 128 -6.19 -13.60 6.50
C ALA A 128 -7.69 -13.82 6.73
N GLN A 129 -8.38 -12.89 7.41
CA GLN A 129 -9.82 -12.98 7.64
C GLN A 129 -10.57 -12.93 6.31
N ALA A 130 -10.26 -11.95 5.44
CA ALA A 130 -10.87 -11.80 4.13
C ALA A 130 -10.65 -13.04 3.25
N ARG A 131 -9.45 -13.64 3.25
CA ARG A 131 -9.19 -14.90 2.52
C ARG A 131 -10.15 -16.00 2.95
N ASN A 132 -10.34 -16.15 4.26
CA ASN A 132 -11.20 -17.19 4.82
C ASN A 132 -12.68 -16.91 4.56
N LEU A 133 -13.15 -15.66 4.71
CA LEU A 133 -14.51 -15.25 4.38
C LEU A 133 -14.85 -15.50 2.90
N VAL A 134 -13.91 -15.21 1.98
CA VAL A 134 -14.09 -15.50 0.55
C VAL A 134 -14.16 -17.01 0.30
N ARG A 135 -13.33 -17.81 0.97
CA ARG A 135 -13.33 -19.27 0.84
C ARG A 135 -14.60 -19.92 1.38
N SER A 136 -15.15 -19.41 2.47
CA SER A 136 -16.39 -19.88 3.08
C SER A 136 -17.65 -19.28 2.46
N GLN A 137 -17.52 -18.45 1.41
CA GLN A 137 -18.66 -17.76 0.76
C GLN A 137 -19.51 -16.96 1.76
N ALA A 138 -18.86 -16.28 2.70
CA ALA A 138 -19.52 -15.41 3.67
C ALA A 138 -20.28 -14.25 2.99
N PRO A 139 -21.20 -13.57 3.70
CA PRO A 139 -21.93 -12.44 3.15
C PRO A 139 -21.00 -11.35 2.55
N LEU A 140 -21.35 -10.84 1.37
CA LEU A 140 -20.55 -9.84 0.66
C LEU A 140 -20.30 -8.57 1.48
N SER A 141 -21.21 -8.20 2.39
CA SER A 141 -21.03 -7.07 3.30
C SER A 141 -19.85 -7.24 4.26
N GLU A 142 -19.66 -8.45 4.79
CA GLU A 142 -18.53 -8.76 5.68
C GLU A 142 -17.23 -8.79 4.89
N ILE A 143 -17.19 -9.52 3.77
CA ILE A 143 -16.04 -9.55 2.86
C ILE A 143 -15.64 -8.12 2.46
N SER A 144 -16.63 -7.31 2.07
CA SER A 144 -16.45 -5.93 1.66
C SER A 144 -15.80 -5.09 2.75
N TRP A 145 -16.35 -5.14 3.97
CA TRP A 145 -15.85 -4.37 5.09
C TRP A 145 -14.43 -4.79 5.46
N THR A 146 -14.18 -6.09 5.61
CA THR A 146 -12.86 -6.64 5.97
C THR A 146 -11.80 -6.28 4.92
N LEU A 147 -12.10 -6.41 3.63
CA LEU A 147 -11.16 -6.03 2.57
C LEU A 147 -10.87 -4.53 2.55
N ARG A 148 -11.88 -3.69 2.80
CA ARG A 148 -11.72 -2.23 2.85
C ARG A 148 -10.82 -1.83 4.01
N GLU A 149 -11.03 -2.43 5.18
CA GLU A 149 -10.20 -2.17 6.37
C GLU A 149 -8.77 -2.71 6.20
N ALA A 150 -8.61 -3.89 5.60
CA ALA A 150 -7.30 -4.43 5.25
C ALA A 150 -6.51 -3.47 4.35
N ALA A 151 -7.16 -2.93 3.33
CA ALA A 151 -6.56 -1.98 2.39
C ALA A 151 -6.18 -0.64 3.05
N ARG A 152 -6.96 -0.17 4.02
CA ARG A 152 -6.65 1.04 4.80
C ARG A 152 -5.41 0.84 5.66
N ALA A 153 -5.34 -0.29 6.37
CA ALA A 153 -4.23 -0.64 7.26
C ALA A 153 -2.93 -1.02 6.50
N ALA A 154 -3.02 -1.53 5.27
CA ALA A 154 -1.87 -2.04 4.51
C ALA A 154 -0.85 -0.94 4.17
N VAL A 155 0.30 -0.91 4.82
CA VAL A 155 1.40 0.02 4.52
C VAL A 155 2.39 -0.53 3.51
N SER A 156 2.44 -1.85 3.29
CA SER A 156 3.32 -2.46 2.29
C SER A 156 2.65 -2.69 0.94
N TYR A 157 3.45 -2.60 -0.13
CA TYR A 157 3.02 -2.90 -1.50
C TYR A 157 2.48 -4.33 -1.62
N ARG A 158 3.13 -5.29 -0.97
CA ARG A 158 2.71 -6.71 -0.96
C ARG A 158 1.30 -6.89 -0.43
N SER A 159 0.93 -6.17 0.63
CA SER A 159 -0.38 -6.27 1.26
C SER A 159 -1.47 -5.63 0.38
N LEU A 160 -1.19 -4.49 -0.26
CA LEU A 160 -2.12 -3.92 -1.24
C LEU A 160 -2.32 -4.85 -2.45
N CYS A 161 -1.26 -5.50 -2.96
CA CYS A 161 -1.39 -6.53 -3.99
C CYS A 161 -2.17 -7.76 -3.53
N ALA A 162 -2.10 -8.11 -2.23
CA ALA A 162 -2.92 -9.18 -1.68
C ALA A 162 -4.40 -8.80 -1.63
N VAL A 163 -4.72 -7.53 -1.29
CA VAL A 163 -6.08 -7.00 -1.40
C VAL A 163 -6.57 -7.08 -2.85
N ASP A 164 -5.81 -6.54 -3.81
CA ASP A 164 -6.19 -6.52 -5.22
C ASP A 164 -6.45 -7.94 -5.78
N ARG A 165 -5.59 -8.90 -5.42
CA ARG A 165 -5.80 -10.31 -5.79
C ARG A 165 -7.09 -10.89 -5.21
N LEU A 166 -7.51 -10.49 -4.01
CA LEU A 166 -8.77 -10.94 -3.43
C LEU A 166 -9.97 -10.26 -4.07
N LEU A 167 -9.87 -8.96 -4.39
CA LEU A 167 -10.88 -8.25 -5.18
C LEU A 167 -11.08 -8.95 -6.54
N GLY A 168 -10.01 -9.33 -7.23
CA GLY A 168 -10.08 -10.02 -8.52
C GLY A 168 -10.63 -11.46 -8.48
N ARG A 169 -10.82 -12.06 -7.30
CA ARG A 169 -11.51 -13.36 -7.16
C ARG A 169 -13.03 -13.23 -7.06
N LEU A 170 -13.52 -12.02 -6.85
CA LEU A 170 -14.94 -11.74 -6.71
C LEU A 170 -15.50 -11.27 -8.05
N GLN A 171 -16.81 -11.42 -8.24
CA GLN A 171 -17.47 -10.97 -9.46
C GLN A 171 -17.34 -9.44 -9.57
N PRO A 172 -16.98 -8.88 -10.74
CA PRO A 172 -16.91 -7.43 -10.93
C PRO A 172 -18.22 -6.75 -10.53
N GLY A 173 -18.14 -5.65 -9.78
CA GLY A 173 -19.31 -4.90 -9.28
C GLY A 173 -20.12 -5.58 -8.17
N SER A 174 -19.72 -6.77 -7.68
CA SER A 174 -20.44 -7.45 -6.59
C SER A 174 -20.25 -6.78 -5.23
N LEU A 175 -19.11 -6.11 -5.01
CA LEU A 175 -18.81 -5.42 -3.76
C LEU A 175 -19.37 -3.99 -3.78
N PRO A 176 -19.92 -3.51 -2.65
CA PRO A 176 -20.50 -2.18 -2.58
C PRO A 176 -19.42 -1.09 -2.65
N ALA A 177 -19.49 -0.25 -3.69
CA ALA A 177 -18.71 0.97 -3.85
C ALA A 177 -19.62 2.21 -3.96
N GLN A 178 -19.12 3.38 -3.56
CA GLN A 178 -19.86 4.65 -3.62
C GLN A 178 -19.83 5.25 -5.03
N ARG A 179 -18.76 5.01 -5.78
CA ARG A 179 -18.55 5.49 -7.15
C ARG A 179 -17.83 4.42 -7.96
N HIS A 180 -18.10 4.40 -9.25
CA HIS A 180 -17.34 3.63 -10.24
C HIS A 180 -16.55 4.59 -11.13
N VAL A 181 -15.31 4.24 -11.46
CA VAL A 181 -14.41 5.04 -12.29
C VAL A 181 -13.70 4.14 -13.31
N ARG A 182 -13.73 4.56 -14.57
CA ARG A 182 -12.83 4.05 -15.60
C ARG A 182 -11.61 4.94 -15.65
N LEU A 183 -10.48 4.43 -15.16
CA LEU A 183 -9.27 5.17 -14.88
C LEU A 183 -8.16 4.76 -15.85
N ALA A 184 -7.65 5.71 -16.63
CA ALA A 184 -6.39 5.52 -17.35
C ALA A 184 -5.22 6.03 -16.51
N LEU A 185 -4.19 5.21 -16.34
CA LEU A 185 -2.92 5.57 -15.72
C LEU A 185 -1.85 5.58 -16.82
N LEU A 186 -1.34 6.76 -17.17
CA LEU A 186 -0.42 6.97 -18.28
C LEU A 186 0.84 7.66 -17.78
N GLY A 187 2.03 7.28 -18.23
CA GLY A 187 3.25 7.81 -17.60
C GLY A 187 4.57 7.28 -18.17
N THR A 188 5.64 7.61 -17.46
CA THR A 188 7.04 7.35 -17.86
C THR A 188 7.67 6.11 -17.24
N GLY A 189 6.95 5.35 -16.41
CA GLY A 189 7.45 4.13 -15.78
C GLY A 189 6.70 2.87 -16.22
N THR A 190 7.08 1.73 -15.65
CA THR A 190 6.35 0.47 -15.80
C THR A 190 5.13 0.46 -14.87
N LEU A 191 3.97 0.91 -15.39
CA LEU A 191 2.77 1.20 -14.61
C LEU A 191 1.94 -0.03 -14.22
N GLU A 192 2.24 -1.21 -14.76
CA GLU A 192 1.55 -2.45 -14.40
C GLU A 192 1.69 -2.79 -12.91
N LEU A 193 2.83 -2.43 -12.31
CA LEU A 193 3.09 -2.62 -10.88
C LEU A 193 2.35 -1.59 -10.00
N TRP A 194 1.78 -0.53 -10.58
CA TRP A 194 1.05 0.47 -9.80
C TRP A 194 -0.42 0.10 -9.66
N ALA A 195 -0.99 -0.49 -10.73
CA ALA A 195 -2.43 -0.73 -10.83
C ALA A 195 -3.01 -1.56 -9.65
N PRO A 196 -2.35 -2.62 -9.15
CA PRO A 196 -2.86 -3.36 -7.98
C PRO A 196 -2.94 -2.49 -6.73
N ALA A 197 -1.90 -1.71 -6.44
CA ALA A 197 -1.87 -0.83 -5.27
C ALA A 197 -2.93 0.28 -5.38
N LEU A 198 -3.08 0.86 -6.58
CA LEU A 198 -4.07 1.89 -6.86
C LEU A 198 -5.50 1.35 -6.76
N ARG A 199 -5.82 0.18 -7.32
CA ARG A 199 -7.16 -0.43 -7.18
C ARG A 199 -7.50 -0.73 -5.72
N ALA A 200 -6.56 -1.30 -4.96
CA ALA A 200 -6.75 -1.52 -3.53
C ALA A 200 -7.00 -0.21 -2.76
N ALA A 201 -6.23 0.85 -3.04
CA ALA A 201 -6.41 2.16 -2.42
C ALA A 201 -7.73 2.84 -2.83
N CYS A 202 -8.14 2.73 -4.10
CA CYS A 202 -9.45 3.19 -4.57
C CYS A 202 -10.58 2.47 -3.84
N TYR A 203 -10.50 1.15 -3.70
CA TYR A 203 -11.49 0.36 -2.97
C TYR A 203 -11.58 0.77 -1.49
N ALA A 204 -10.42 1.01 -0.85
CA ALA A 204 -10.32 1.58 0.50
C ALA A 204 -11.04 2.94 0.62
N ALA A 205 -10.96 3.74 -0.45
CA ALA A 205 -11.59 5.03 -0.62
C ALA A 205 -13.05 4.94 -1.10
N GLY A 206 -13.64 3.75 -1.19
CA GLY A 206 -15.03 3.55 -1.61
C GLY A 206 -15.26 3.73 -3.12
N ILE A 207 -14.23 3.59 -3.93
CA ILE A 207 -14.25 3.71 -5.39
C ILE A 207 -13.99 2.34 -5.99
N ASP A 208 -14.89 1.88 -6.86
CA ASP A 208 -14.65 0.77 -7.76
C ASP A 208 -13.93 1.29 -9.01
N ALA A 209 -12.70 0.84 -9.24
CA ALA A 209 -11.83 1.40 -10.27
C ALA A 209 -11.46 0.34 -11.31
N GLU A 210 -11.94 0.53 -12.54
CA GLU A 210 -11.45 -0.17 -13.72
C GLU A 210 -10.20 0.58 -14.21
N VAL A 211 -9.02 -0.03 -14.05
CA VAL A 211 -7.73 0.64 -14.32
C VAL A 211 -7.10 0.11 -15.60
N HIS A 212 -6.88 1.00 -16.57
CA HIS A 212 -6.00 0.78 -17.71
C HIS A 212 -4.61 1.33 -17.41
N SER A 213 -3.58 0.49 -17.57
CA SER A 213 -2.19 0.90 -17.50
C SER A 213 -1.66 1.15 -18.90
N GLY A 214 -1.29 2.40 -19.19
CA GLY A 214 -0.66 2.76 -20.45
C GLY A 214 0.72 2.13 -20.61
N ALA A 215 1.13 1.95 -21.86
CA ALA A 215 2.44 1.44 -22.20
C ALA A 215 3.55 2.44 -21.82
N PHE A 216 4.71 1.89 -21.44
CA PHE A 216 5.87 2.68 -21.03
C PHE A 216 6.23 3.75 -22.08
N GLY A 217 6.26 5.01 -21.65
CA GLY A 217 6.67 6.14 -22.50
C GLY A 217 5.72 6.48 -23.64
N GLN A 218 4.51 5.88 -23.68
CA GLN A 218 3.52 6.08 -24.73
C GLN A 218 2.38 7.03 -24.32
N CYS A 219 2.54 7.77 -23.21
CA CYS A 219 1.49 8.64 -22.66
C CYS A 219 0.94 9.62 -23.70
N GLN A 220 1.81 10.28 -24.48
CA GLN A 220 1.34 11.24 -25.49
C GLN A 220 0.68 10.52 -26.66
N GLN A 221 1.27 9.42 -27.14
CA GLN A 221 0.77 8.64 -28.26
C GLN A 221 -0.63 8.09 -27.96
N GLU A 222 -0.86 7.51 -26.78
CA GLU A 222 -2.18 7.00 -26.40
C GLU A 222 -3.24 8.10 -26.26
N ILE A 223 -2.86 9.29 -25.81
CA ILE A 223 -3.79 10.45 -25.69
C ILE A 223 -4.13 11.03 -27.06
N LEU A 224 -3.16 11.13 -27.97
CA LEU A 224 -3.31 11.85 -29.23
C LEU A 224 -3.78 10.96 -30.38
N ALA A 225 -3.43 9.67 -30.38
CA ALA A 225 -3.75 8.77 -31.47
C ALA A 225 -5.27 8.50 -31.54
N PRO A 226 -5.86 8.49 -32.75
CA PRO A 226 -7.19 7.94 -32.94
C PRO A 226 -7.17 6.42 -32.69
N ASP A 227 -8.30 5.87 -32.25
CA ASP A 227 -8.50 4.44 -31.98
C ASP A 227 -7.49 3.85 -30.98
N SER A 228 -7.11 4.64 -29.98
CA SER A 228 -6.23 4.16 -28.91
C SER A 228 -7.02 3.29 -27.92
N PRO A 229 -6.35 2.49 -27.06
CA PRO A 229 -7.04 1.74 -26.00
C PRO A 229 -7.96 2.60 -25.12
N LEU A 230 -7.67 3.90 -25.01
CA LEU A 230 -8.49 4.87 -24.27
C LEU A 230 -9.86 5.10 -24.93
N ASP A 231 -9.96 4.98 -26.25
CA ASP A 231 -11.23 5.12 -26.94
C ASP A 231 -12.19 3.97 -26.63
N ALA A 232 -11.66 2.76 -26.47
CA ALA A 232 -12.44 1.59 -26.03
C ALA A 232 -12.84 1.72 -24.55
N LEU A 233 -11.91 2.15 -23.69
CA LEU A 233 -12.15 2.33 -22.26
C LEU A 233 -13.15 3.46 -21.96
N ARG A 234 -13.15 4.55 -22.74
CA ARG A 234 -13.88 5.79 -22.45
C ARG A 234 -13.64 6.27 -21.01
N PRO A 235 -12.38 6.62 -20.66
CA PRO A 235 -12.01 6.94 -19.29
C PRO A 235 -12.84 8.10 -18.75
N THR A 236 -13.28 7.99 -17.50
CA THR A 236 -13.89 9.09 -16.74
C THR A 236 -12.86 9.89 -15.96
N ALA A 237 -11.68 9.30 -15.74
CA ALA A 237 -10.53 9.93 -15.10
C ALA A 237 -9.23 9.47 -15.78
N ILE A 238 -8.24 10.35 -15.87
CA ILE A 238 -6.91 10.08 -16.42
C ILE A 238 -5.87 10.62 -15.45
N ILE A 239 -4.94 9.76 -15.01
CA ILE A 239 -3.74 10.16 -14.28
C ILE A 239 -2.58 10.23 -15.27
N ILE A 240 -1.98 11.41 -15.37
CA ILE A 240 -0.75 11.65 -16.14
C ILE A 240 0.41 11.62 -15.14
N ALA A 241 1.00 10.43 -14.97
CA ALA A 241 2.04 10.09 -14.02
C ALA A 241 3.44 10.25 -14.61
N LEU A 242 3.84 11.51 -14.84
CA LEU A 242 5.18 11.85 -15.33
C LEU A 242 6.10 12.20 -14.16
N ASP A 243 7.38 11.83 -14.30
CA ASP A 243 8.47 12.25 -13.41
C ASP A 243 9.35 13.32 -14.09
N TRP A 244 10.28 13.93 -13.34
CA TRP A 244 11.13 15.00 -13.88
C TRP A 244 11.91 14.63 -15.15
N ARG A 245 12.23 13.34 -15.36
CA ARG A 245 12.96 12.86 -16.55
C ARG A 245 12.12 13.00 -17.81
N ALA A 246 10.79 12.94 -17.69
CA ALA A 246 9.85 13.03 -18.79
C ALA A 246 9.93 14.36 -19.55
N ILE A 247 10.31 15.43 -18.84
CA ILE A 247 10.42 16.77 -19.44
C ILE A 247 11.69 16.90 -20.29
N GLY A 248 12.71 16.08 -20.05
CA GLY A 248 13.94 16.11 -20.84
C GLY A 248 14.79 17.37 -20.65
N LEU A 249 14.69 18.04 -19.48
CA LEU A 249 15.50 19.22 -19.20
C LEU A 249 17.01 18.89 -19.17
N PRO A 250 17.87 19.67 -19.85
CA PRO A 250 19.31 19.57 -19.68
C PRO A 250 19.72 20.00 -18.26
N ALA A 251 20.98 19.75 -17.88
CA ALA A 251 21.50 20.19 -16.58
C ALA A 251 21.43 21.73 -16.43
N GLU A 252 21.62 22.44 -17.53
CA GLU A 252 21.40 23.89 -17.67
C GLU A 252 20.78 24.19 -19.03
N ALA A 253 19.63 24.88 -19.05
CA ALA A 253 18.97 25.33 -20.27
C ALA A 253 19.47 26.70 -20.69
N ALA A 254 19.71 26.88 -22.00
CA ALA A 254 20.15 28.16 -22.57
C ALA A 254 19.05 29.24 -22.51
N ASP A 255 17.77 28.83 -22.65
CA ASP A 255 16.61 29.71 -22.58
C ASP A 255 15.63 29.22 -21.50
N PRO A 256 15.77 29.72 -20.25
CA PRO A 256 14.94 29.32 -19.12
C PRO A 256 13.44 29.57 -19.31
N GLU A 257 13.08 30.73 -19.88
CA GLU A 257 11.67 31.12 -20.03
C GLU A 257 10.98 30.23 -21.06
N LYS A 258 11.65 30.00 -22.19
CA LYS A 258 11.15 29.10 -23.23
C LYS A 258 11.01 27.68 -22.71
N ALA A 259 11.99 27.16 -21.99
CA ALA A 259 11.95 25.80 -21.43
C ALA A 259 10.74 25.59 -20.50
N VAL A 260 10.44 26.56 -19.62
CA VAL A 260 9.25 26.51 -18.74
C VAL A 260 7.96 26.59 -19.56
N ALA A 261 7.88 27.55 -20.48
CA ALA A 261 6.68 27.78 -21.29
C ALA A 261 6.34 26.56 -22.17
N GLU A 262 7.33 25.96 -22.83
CA GLU A 262 7.15 24.80 -23.69
C GLU A 262 6.71 23.56 -22.89
N ALA A 263 7.34 23.29 -21.74
CA ALA A 263 6.97 22.18 -20.88
C ALA A 263 5.51 22.29 -20.40
N VAL A 264 5.11 23.47 -19.92
CA VAL A 264 3.74 23.71 -19.44
C VAL A 264 2.74 23.67 -20.60
N ALA A 265 3.06 24.27 -21.75
CA ALA A 265 2.18 24.27 -22.92
C ALA A 265 1.92 22.86 -23.44
N ALA A 266 2.96 22.01 -23.50
CA ALA A 266 2.84 20.62 -23.93
C ALA A 266 1.89 19.82 -23.02
N LEU A 267 2.02 19.96 -21.70
CA LEU A 267 1.14 19.27 -20.75
C LEU A 267 -0.31 19.76 -20.84
N ARG A 268 -0.51 21.09 -20.94
CA ARG A 268 -1.85 21.68 -21.12
C ARG A 268 -2.53 21.19 -22.40
N ALA A 269 -1.79 20.99 -23.49
CA ALA A 269 -2.35 20.44 -24.72
C ALA A 269 -2.90 19.02 -24.52
N LEU A 270 -2.19 18.18 -23.74
CA LEU A 270 -2.68 16.85 -23.37
C LEU A 270 -3.94 16.94 -22.50
N TRP A 271 -3.98 17.86 -21.53
CA TRP A 271 -5.15 18.03 -20.68
C TRP A 271 -6.39 18.38 -21.49
N ARG A 272 -6.29 19.38 -22.38
CA ARG A 272 -7.39 19.77 -23.27
C ARG A 272 -7.84 18.61 -24.14
N THR A 273 -6.91 17.87 -24.73
CA THR A 273 -7.23 16.69 -25.53
C THR A 273 -8.02 15.65 -24.71
N CYS A 274 -7.58 15.36 -23.49
CA CYS A 274 -8.28 14.45 -22.58
C CYS A 274 -9.71 14.91 -22.25
N ARG A 275 -9.88 16.22 -22.01
CA ARG A 275 -11.18 16.85 -21.74
C ARG A 275 -12.10 16.83 -22.96
N GLU A 276 -11.58 17.16 -24.14
CA GLU A 276 -12.34 17.25 -25.39
C GLU A 276 -12.76 15.87 -25.90
N ARG A 277 -11.87 14.88 -25.84
CA ARG A 277 -12.13 13.53 -26.37
C ARG A 277 -13.04 12.68 -25.47
N TRP A 278 -12.86 12.77 -24.15
CA TRP A 278 -13.55 11.85 -23.21
C TRP A 278 -14.31 12.55 -22.09
N GLY A 279 -14.19 13.87 -21.94
CA GLY A 279 -14.75 14.58 -20.78
C GLY A 279 -14.14 14.16 -19.44
N ALA A 280 -12.98 13.48 -19.47
CA ALA A 280 -12.37 12.84 -18.32
C ALA A 280 -11.77 13.86 -17.34
N LEU A 281 -11.89 13.64 -16.04
CA LEU A 281 -11.09 14.39 -15.06
C LEU A 281 -9.61 14.11 -15.28
N VAL A 282 -8.77 15.14 -15.27
CA VAL A 282 -7.33 15.00 -15.48
C VAL A 282 -6.59 15.22 -14.18
N PHE A 283 -5.73 14.27 -13.83
CA PHE A 283 -4.93 14.26 -12.63
C PHE A 283 -3.46 14.26 -13.05
N GLN A 284 -2.88 15.46 -13.17
CA GLN A 284 -1.51 15.64 -13.61
C GLN A 284 -0.57 15.56 -12.41
N TYR A 285 0.50 14.77 -12.50
CA TYR A 285 1.59 14.86 -11.56
C TYR A 285 2.39 16.13 -11.82
N ASN A 286 2.69 16.91 -10.78
CA ASN A 286 3.82 17.81 -10.87
C ASN A 286 5.14 17.00 -10.84
N LEU A 287 6.28 17.68 -10.77
CA LEU A 287 7.58 17.06 -10.96
C LEU A 287 8.37 17.12 -9.67
N GLU A 288 8.88 15.99 -9.21
CA GLU A 288 9.79 15.98 -8.08
C GLU A 288 11.18 16.48 -8.49
N VAL A 289 11.82 17.28 -7.64
CA VAL A 289 13.23 17.63 -7.84
C VAL A 289 14.09 16.47 -7.34
N PRO A 290 14.94 15.85 -8.19
CA PRO A 290 15.75 14.71 -7.78
C PRO A 290 16.68 15.09 -6.62
N PRO A 291 16.89 14.19 -5.64
CA PRO A 291 17.80 14.44 -4.52
C PRO A 291 19.25 14.65 -4.95
N TRP A 292 19.65 14.05 -6.08
CA TRP A 292 20.98 14.21 -6.68
C TRP A 292 20.87 14.83 -8.07
N ASP A 293 21.55 15.95 -8.25
CA ASP A 293 21.69 16.67 -9.51
C ASP A 293 23.18 16.84 -9.81
N ALA A 294 23.59 16.68 -11.07
CA ALA A 294 25.00 16.78 -11.46
C ALA A 294 25.59 18.16 -11.12
N ASN A 295 24.77 19.21 -11.13
CA ASN A 295 25.18 20.58 -10.78
C ASN A 295 24.97 20.89 -9.29
N GLY A 296 24.47 19.93 -8.48
CA GLY A 296 24.24 20.13 -7.04
C GLY A 296 23.46 21.41 -6.74
N SER A 297 23.99 22.24 -5.84
CA SER A 297 23.39 23.53 -5.48
C SER A 297 23.38 24.57 -6.62
N LEU A 298 24.30 24.48 -7.58
CA LEU A 298 24.31 25.37 -8.75
C LEU A 298 23.04 25.21 -9.58
N SER A 299 22.44 24.01 -9.58
CA SER A 299 21.16 23.71 -10.24
C SER A 299 20.00 24.58 -9.73
N ALA A 300 20.10 25.11 -8.51
CA ALA A 300 19.12 26.04 -7.93
C ALA A 300 19.46 27.52 -8.18
N ILE A 301 20.75 27.85 -8.33
CA ILE A 301 21.23 29.24 -8.47
C ILE A 301 21.13 29.70 -9.92
N LEU A 302 21.61 28.87 -10.86
CA LEU A 302 21.66 29.21 -12.28
C LEU A 302 20.25 29.43 -12.82
N PRO A 303 19.98 30.51 -13.58
CA PRO A 303 18.66 30.76 -14.18
C PRO A 303 18.13 29.59 -15.00
N GLY A 304 19.02 28.91 -15.74
CA GLY A 304 18.72 27.72 -16.53
C GLY A 304 18.94 26.39 -15.80
N GLY A 305 19.35 26.40 -14.53
CA GLY A 305 19.63 25.19 -13.77
C GLY A 305 18.39 24.30 -13.64
N ARG A 306 18.54 23.00 -13.92
CA ARG A 306 17.42 22.03 -13.95
C ARG A 306 16.55 22.09 -12.69
N GLY A 307 17.17 22.09 -11.51
CA GLY A 307 16.46 22.14 -10.24
C GLY A 307 15.64 23.41 -10.05
N ARG A 308 16.13 24.56 -10.55
CA ARG A 308 15.38 25.81 -10.58
C ARG A 308 14.21 25.74 -11.56
N LEU A 309 14.43 25.23 -12.76
CA LEU A 309 13.40 25.09 -13.79
C LEU A 309 12.27 24.15 -13.36
N LEU A 310 12.56 23.00 -12.76
CA LEU A 310 11.54 22.08 -12.24
C LEU A 310 10.61 22.76 -11.23
N ARG A 311 11.15 23.55 -10.30
CA ARG A 311 10.34 24.33 -9.34
C ARG A 311 9.46 25.38 -10.02
N ARG A 312 10.01 26.06 -11.03
CA ARG A 312 9.27 27.05 -11.82
C ARG A 312 8.15 26.40 -12.63
N ILE A 313 8.41 25.25 -13.25
CA ILE A 313 7.40 24.45 -13.95
C ILE A 313 6.30 24.04 -12.99
N ASN A 314 6.64 23.51 -11.81
CA ASN A 314 5.63 23.12 -10.81
C ASN A 314 4.72 24.27 -10.42
N LEU A 315 5.27 25.47 -10.17
CA LEU A 315 4.47 26.65 -9.87
C LEU A 315 3.55 27.01 -11.04
N ALA A 316 4.10 27.04 -12.26
CA ALA A 316 3.31 27.34 -13.46
C ALA A 316 2.23 26.28 -13.75
N LEU A 317 2.45 25.01 -13.38
CA LEU A 317 1.44 23.95 -13.49
C LEU A 317 0.28 24.15 -12.51
N TRP A 318 0.55 24.63 -11.29
CA TRP A 318 -0.50 25.00 -10.34
C TRP A 318 -1.37 26.13 -10.89
N ASP A 319 -0.73 27.21 -11.38
CA ASP A 319 -1.44 28.34 -11.97
C ASP A 319 -2.27 27.93 -13.20
N ALA A 320 -1.69 27.07 -14.05
CA ALA A 320 -2.37 26.57 -15.24
C ALA A 320 -3.59 25.69 -14.89
N ALA A 321 -3.46 24.78 -13.92
CA ALA A 321 -4.56 23.90 -13.52
C ALA A 321 -5.70 24.67 -12.83
N ALA A 322 -5.39 25.71 -12.06
CA ALA A 322 -6.39 26.58 -11.45
C ALA A 322 -7.29 27.27 -12.51
N ALA A 323 -6.74 27.54 -13.70
CA ALA A 323 -7.47 28.13 -14.81
C ALA A 323 -8.20 27.11 -15.71
N GLU A 324 -8.01 25.80 -15.51
CA GLU A 324 -8.56 24.74 -16.38
C GLU A 324 -9.52 23.80 -15.61
N PRO A 325 -10.85 23.96 -15.77
CA PRO A 325 -11.84 23.14 -15.08
C PRO A 325 -11.69 21.64 -15.38
N GLY A 326 -11.70 20.83 -14.30
CA GLY A 326 -11.55 19.38 -14.39
C GLY A 326 -10.11 18.90 -14.50
N VAL A 327 -9.12 19.80 -14.34
CA VAL A 327 -7.71 19.47 -14.18
C VAL A 327 -7.30 19.66 -12.72
N HIS A 328 -6.56 18.70 -12.18
CA HIS A 328 -6.06 18.70 -10.82
C HIS A 328 -4.59 18.29 -10.80
N ILE A 329 -3.78 18.98 -9.99
CA ILE A 329 -2.38 18.61 -9.76
C ILE A 329 -2.29 17.65 -8.58
N LEU A 330 -1.69 16.48 -8.81
CA LEU A 330 -1.15 15.65 -7.74
C LEU A 330 0.28 16.14 -7.45
N ASP A 331 0.50 16.59 -6.23
CA ASP A 331 1.80 17.06 -5.79
C ASP A 331 2.77 15.89 -5.52
N LEU A 332 3.42 15.41 -6.58
CA LEU A 332 4.42 14.36 -6.54
C LEU A 332 5.68 14.81 -5.78
N GLU A 333 6.07 16.08 -5.92
CA GLU A 333 7.17 16.69 -5.15
C GLU A 333 6.92 16.62 -3.64
N GLN A 334 5.70 16.95 -3.19
CA GLN A 334 5.32 16.78 -1.78
C GLN A 334 5.31 15.31 -1.37
N CYS A 335 4.78 14.41 -2.21
CA CYS A 335 4.80 12.98 -1.91
C CYS A 335 6.23 12.45 -1.71
N ALA A 336 7.15 12.82 -2.60
CA ALA A 336 8.55 12.46 -2.52
C ALA A 336 9.23 13.08 -1.28
N ALA A 337 8.89 14.33 -0.94
CA ALA A 337 9.43 15.00 0.24
C ALA A 337 8.98 14.32 1.55
N VAL A 338 7.69 14.02 1.69
CA VAL A 338 7.13 13.39 2.90
C VAL A 338 7.62 11.96 3.06
N HIS A 339 7.72 11.19 1.96
CA HIS A 339 8.25 9.83 2.02
C HIS A 339 9.77 9.80 2.28
N GLY A 340 10.48 10.85 1.86
CA GLY A 340 11.93 10.94 1.92
C GLY A 340 12.52 10.78 0.52
N LYS A 341 13.05 11.87 -0.04
CA LYS A 341 13.56 11.88 -1.42
C LYS A 341 14.70 10.90 -1.67
N ALA A 342 15.50 10.59 -0.66
CA ALA A 342 16.60 9.64 -0.76
C ALA A 342 16.14 8.20 -1.06
N VAL A 343 14.94 7.83 -0.60
CA VAL A 343 14.37 6.47 -0.78
C VAL A 343 13.17 6.44 -1.74
N TRP A 344 12.75 7.61 -2.25
CA TRP A 344 11.64 7.73 -3.19
C TRP A 344 11.90 7.05 -4.54
N SER A 345 13.15 7.07 -5.01
CA SER A 345 13.56 6.48 -6.29
C SER A 345 14.67 5.47 -6.04
N ASP A 346 14.60 4.32 -6.71
CA ASP A 346 15.69 3.35 -6.78
C ASP A 346 16.34 3.46 -8.18
N PRO A 347 17.57 4.01 -8.29
CA PRO A 347 18.25 4.11 -9.58
C PRO A 347 18.49 2.76 -10.27
N ALA A 348 18.80 1.69 -9.52
CA ALA A 348 19.07 0.38 -10.09
C ALA A 348 17.80 -0.21 -10.71
N LEU A 349 16.68 -0.15 -10.00
CA LEU A 349 15.37 -0.57 -10.52
C LEU A 349 14.88 0.33 -11.66
N TRP A 350 15.15 1.63 -11.62
CA TRP A 350 14.86 2.53 -12.73
C TRP A 350 15.63 2.13 -14.00
N HIS A 351 16.93 1.85 -13.87
CA HIS A 351 17.77 1.52 -15.02
C HIS A 351 17.43 0.15 -15.62
N THR A 352 17.09 -0.83 -14.78
CA THR A 352 16.84 -2.22 -15.21
C THR A 352 15.39 -2.48 -15.62
N ALA A 353 14.42 -1.88 -14.94
CA ALA A 353 13.00 -2.21 -15.10
C ALA A 353 12.09 -1.01 -15.36
N ARG A 354 12.65 0.22 -15.41
CA ARG A 354 11.88 1.48 -15.47
C ARG A 354 10.82 1.56 -14.36
N GLN A 355 11.08 0.89 -13.25
CA GLN A 355 10.26 0.95 -12.06
C GLN A 355 10.56 2.27 -11.36
N TYR A 356 9.52 3.08 -11.24
CA TYR A 356 9.52 4.32 -10.52
C TYR A 356 8.09 4.54 -10.00
N PRO A 357 7.87 5.14 -8.82
CA PRO A 357 8.88 5.32 -7.77
C PRO A 357 9.37 3.96 -7.23
N ALA A 358 10.21 3.98 -6.21
CA ALA A 358 10.61 2.75 -5.51
C ALA A 358 9.36 1.98 -5.02
N PRO A 359 9.37 0.63 -5.02
CA PRO A 359 8.22 -0.17 -4.59
C PRO A 359 7.68 0.20 -3.20
N GLU A 360 8.56 0.62 -2.29
CA GLU A 360 8.25 1.03 -0.92
C GLU A 360 7.44 2.34 -0.86
N ALA A 361 7.55 3.18 -1.90
CA ALA A 361 6.83 4.44 -2.02
C ALA A 361 5.43 4.27 -2.64
N LEU A 362 5.17 3.18 -3.38
CA LEU A 362 3.90 2.95 -4.07
C LEU A 362 2.67 2.98 -3.14
N PRO A 363 2.68 2.40 -1.93
CA PRO A 363 1.52 2.46 -1.03
C PRO A 363 1.14 3.89 -0.64
N ALA A 364 2.11 4.75 -0.38
CA ALA A 364 1.85 6.15 -0.05
C ALA A 364 1.30 6.91 -1.27
N LEU A 365 1.90 6.70 -2.45
CA LEU A 365 1.44 7.31 -3.69
C LEU A 365 0.02 6.87 -4.07
N ALA A 366 -0.27 5.57 -4.00
CA ALA A 366 -1.59 5.00 -4.30
C ALA A 366 -2.68 5.58 -3.41
N ARG A 367 -2.40 5.76 -2.11
CA ARG A 367 -3.33 6.44 -1.18
C ARG A 367 -3.56 7.89 -1.58
N ARG A 368 -2.52 8.63 -1.98
CA ARG A 368 -2.67 10.02 -2.43
C ARG A 368 -3.48 10.12 -3.71
N GLN A 369 -3.23 9.24 -4.69
CA GLN A 369 -4.02 9.14 -5.92
C GLN A 369 -5.50 8.88 -5.60
N ALA A 370 -5.78 7.86 -4.78
CA ALA A 370 -7.14 7.49 -4.38
C ALA A 370 -7.84 8.60 -3.59
N ALA A 371 -7.14 9.30 -2.70
CA ALA A 371 -7.69 10.43 -1.96
C ALA A 371 -8.08 11.60 -2.88
N MET A 372 -7.25 11.90 -3.88
CA MET A 372 -7.54 12.95 -4.85
C MET A 372 -8.71 12.58 -5.77
N LEU A 373 -8.76 11.34 -6.24
CA LEU A 373 -9.91 10.79 -6.96
C LEU A 373 -11.18 10.90 -6.11
N ARG A 374 -11.13 10.47 -4.84
CA ARG A 374 -12.24 10.55 -3.89
C ARG A 374 -12.75 11.98 -3.74
N ALA A 375 -11.86 12.95 -3.61
CA ALA A 375 -12.23 14.36 -3.49
C ALA A 375 -12.93 14.87 -4.76
N ALA A 376 -12.36 14.61 -5.94
CA ALA A 376 -12.91 15.06 -7.22
C ALA A 376 -14.28 14.42 -7.54
N LEU A 377 -14.54 13.21 -7.03
CA LEU A 377 -15.83 12.52 -7.17
C LEU A 377 -16.88 12.96 -6.13
N GLY A 378 -16.58 13.96 -5.32
CA GLY A 378 -17.49 14.51 -4.30
C GLY A 378 -17.68 13.62 -3.09
N LEU A 379 -16.72 12.72 -2.82
CA LEU A 379 -16.74 11.80 -1.68
C LEU A 379 -15.91 12.33 -0.49
N SER A 380 -15.52 13.60 -0.48
CA SER A 380 -14.76 14.19 0.63
C SER A 380 -15.51 14.07 1.96
N ALA A 381 -14.76 13.75 3.03
CA ALA A 381 -15.29 13.86 4.39
C ALA A 381 -15.49 15.34 4.75
N LYS A 382 -16.59 15.65 5.44
CA LYS A 382 -16.96 17.02 5.86
C LYS A 382 -16.84 17.26 7.36
N CYS A 383 -16.67 16.18 8.13
CA CYS A 383 -16.58 16.21 9.59
C CYS A 383 -15.46 15.28 10.02
N LEU A 384 -14.66 15.74 10.98
CA LEU A 384 -13.67 14.95 11.70
C LEU A 384 -14.13 14.91 13.16
N ALA A 385 -14.50 13.72 13.65
CA ALA A 385 -14.83 13.48 15.04
C ALA A 385 -13.57 13.00 15.76
N LEU A 386 -13.20 13.68 16.84
CA LEU A 386 -12.00 13.39 17.62
C LEU A 386 -12.42 13.17 19.08
N ASP A 387 -11.82 12.17 19.69
CA ASP A 387 -11.86 12.03 21.13
C ASP A 387 -10.92 13.06 21.79
N LEU A 388 -11.07 13.26 23.11
CA LEU A 388 -10.28 14.20 23.88
C LEU A 388 -9.09 13.49 24.54
N ASP A 389 -9.38 12.61 25.49
CA ASP A 389 -8.39 11.95 26.34
C ASP A 389 -7.54 10.97 25.52
N GLY A 390 -6.22 11.09 25.63
CA GLY A 390 -5.27 10.28 24.86
C GLY A 390 -5.27 10.53 23.34
N THR A 391 -6.09 11.45 22.84
CA THR A 391 -6.17 11.79 21.40
C THR A 391 -5.72 13.23 21.14
N LEU A 392 -6.41 14.22 21.71
CA LEU A 392 -6.07 15.63 21.56
C LEU A 392 -5.16 16.15 22.66
N TRP A 393 -5.18 15.52 23.83
CA TRP A 393 -4.25 15.77 24.93
C TRP A 393 -3.80 14.48 25.60
N GLY A 394 -2.68 14.54 26.31
CA GLY A 394 -2.20 13.43 27.13
C GLY A 394 -2.95 13.34 28.45
N GLY A 395 -3.20 12.11 28.91
CA GLY A 395 -3.91 11.82 30.15
C GLY A 395 -5.42 11.78 30.01
N VAL A 396 -6.10 11.61 31.15
CA VAL A 396 -7.55 11.60 31.28
C VAL A 396 -7.95 12.78 32.15
N ILE A 397 -8.76 13.72 31.63
CA ILE A 397 -9.08 14.96 32.37
C ILE A 397 -9.83 14.70 33.69
N GLY A 398 -10.44 13.53 33.84
CA GLY A 398 -11.14 13.09 35.05
C GLY A 398 -10.25 12.42 36.11
N GLU A 399 -8.97 12.17 35.82
CA GLU A 399 -7.96 11.62 36.74
C GLU A 399 -7.04 12.73 37.27
#